data_AF-A0A835MBX0-F1
#
_entry.id   AF-A0A835MBX0-F1
#
_cell.length_a   1.000
_cell.length_b   1.000
_cell.length_c   1.000
_cell.angle_alpha   90.00
_cell.angle_beta   90.00
_cell.angle_gamma   90.00
#
_symmetry.space_group_name_H-M   'P 1'
#
loop_
_entity.id
_entity.type
_entity.pdbx_description
1 polymer ?
#
loop_
_entity_poly.entity_id
_entity_poly.type
_entity_poly.pdbx_seq_one_letter_code
_entity_poly.pdbx_strand_id
1 'polypeptide(L)'
;MDDGELLAEHRKVHLFDINAPGDISFKEFDNFTSGDRPTVVDTGAHLICYPRPFNMSTGEALWELVQRARQEAADNQLFVATCSPARDSSGSYMIWGHSTLVGPVRRL
;
A
#
# COMPACT_ATOMS: atom_id res chain seq x y z
N MET A 1 0.36 -15.09 24.09
CA MET A 1 -0.67 -14.04 24.04
C MET A 1 0.12 -12.76 24.09
N ASP A 2 0.07 -12.01 23.00
CA ASP A 2 0.88 -10.81 22.84
C ASP A 2 0.23 -9.72 23.70
N ASP A 3 1.01 -9.11 24.57
CA ASP A 3 0.61 -8.16 25.63
C ASP A 3 0.27 -6.75 25.10
N GLY A 4 0.18 -6.60 23.78
CA GLY A 4 -0.07 -5.32 23.12
C GLY A 4 1.17 -4.44 22.97
N GLU A 5 2.37 -5.01 23.08
CA GLU A 5 3.61 -4.28 22.82
C GLU A 5 3.68 -3.72 21.39
N LEU A 6 4.17 -2.48 21.26
CA LEU A 6 4.45 -1.86 19.97
C LEU A 6 5.72 -2.47 19.36
N LEU A 7 5.56 -3.27 18.31
CA LEU A 7 6.69 -3.97 17.68
C LEU A 7 7.51 -3.08 16.73
N ALA A 8 6.87 -2.16 16.01
CA ALA A 8 7.56 -1.24 15.11
C ALA A 8 6.69 -0.05 14.68
N GLU A 9 7.37 1.03 14.26
CA GLU A 9 6.76 2.17 13.56
C GLU A 9 7.26 2.21 12.11
N HIS A 10 6.35 2.45 11.16
CA HIS A 10 6.69 2.63 9.76
C HIS A 10 6.45 4.06 9.29
N ARG A 11 7.50 4.68 8.78
CA ARG A 11 7.43 5.98 8.11
C ARG A 11 7.56 5.78 6.60
N LYS A 12 6.58 6.29 5.86
CA LYS A 12 6.49 6.15 4.41
C LYS A 12 7.78 6.66 3.74
N VAL A 13 8.50 5.76 3.08
CA VAL A 13 9.77 6.08 2.43
C VAL A 13 9.55 6.83 1.12
N HIS A 14 8.53 6.44 0.35
CA HIS A 14 8.17 7.08 -0.91
C HIS A 14 6.90 7.89 -0.75
N LEU A 15 7.05 9.20 -0.62
CA LEU A 15 5.91 10.11 -0.59
C LEU A 15 5.19 10.15 -1.95
N PHE A 16 3.91 10.49 -1.91
CA PHE A 16 3.03 10.50 -3.06
C PHE A 16 2.95 11.91 -3.63
N ASP A 17 3.92 12.22 -4.47
CA ASP A 17 3.88 13.42 -5.30
C ASP A 17 3.48 13.01 -6.72
N ILE A 18 2.28 13.39 -7.15
CA ILE A 18 1.72 13.03 -8.46
C ILE A 18 1.18 14.28 -9.15
N ASN A 19 1.36 14.33 -10.46
CA ASN A 19 0.68 15.29 -11.32
C ASN A 19 0.18 14.57 -12.57
N ALA A 20 -1.09 14.18 -12.55
CA ALA A 20 -1.85 13.63 -13.66
C ALA A 20 -2.84 14.71 -14.14
N PRO A 21 -2.52 15.44 -15.23
CA PRO A 21 -3.37 16.52 -15.72
C PRO A 21 -4.81 16.05 -15.99
N GLY A 22 -5.79 16.78 -15.44
CA GLY A 22 -7.21 16.44 -15.58
C GLY A 22 -7.73 15.36 -14.63
N ASP A 23 -6.88 14.76 -13.79
CA ASP A 23 -7.25 13.75 -12.80
C ASP A 23 -6.85 14.20 -11.38
N ILE A 24 -5.55 14.19 -11.08
CA ILE A 24 -5.05 14.54 -9.75
C ILE A 24 -3.70 15.26 -9.80
N SER A 25 -3.60 16.33 -9.02
CA SER A 25 -2.32 16.93 -8.65
C SER A 25 -2.24 16.95 -7.13
N PHE A 26 -1.29 16.22 -6.56
CA PHE A 26 -1.11 16.12 -5.12
C PHE A 26 0.37 16.06 -4.79
N LYS A 27 0.79 16.86 -3.80
CA LYS A 27 2.16 16.88 -3.29
C LYS A 27 2.13 16.63 -1.80
N GLU A 28 2.50 15.42 -1.41
CA GLU A 28 2.61 15.03 -0.02
C GLU A 28 3.83 15.67 0.64
N PHE A 29 4.91 15.88 -0.13
CA PHE A 29 6.16 16.46 0.37
C PHE A 29 5.99 17.88 0.94
N ASP A 30 4.99 18.64 0.49
CA ASP A 30 4.73 19.99 1.00
C ASP A 30 4.37 19.99 2.50
N ASN A 31 3.88 18.85 3.03
CA ASN A 31 3.39 18.75 4.41
C ASN A 31 4.09 17.67 5.24
N PHE A 32 4.76 16.70 4.62
CA PHE A 32 5.28 15.51 5.29
C PHE A 32 6.73 15.22 4.92
N THR A 33 7.45 14.56 5.83
CA THR A 33 8.81 14.08 5.60
C THR A 33 8.82 12.57 5.43
N SER A 34 9.66 12.09 4.49
CA SER A 34 9.81 10.66 4.24
C SER A 34 10.56 9.94 5.36
N GLY A 35 10.31 8.65 5.49
CA GLY A 35 11.25 7.72 6.11
C GLY A 35 12.45 7.45 5.21
N ASP A 36 13.45 6.76 5.72
CA ASP A 36 14.72 6.45 5.04
C ASP A 36 14.98 4.94 4.87
N ARG A 37 14.12 4.08 5.43
CA ARG A 37 14.27 2.62 5.41
C ARG A 37 12.93 1.87 5.44
N PRO A 38 12.86 0.66 4.87
CA PRO A 38 11.73 -0.23 5.10
C PRO A 38 11.65 -0.64 6.58
N THR A 39 10.44 -0.94 7.04
CA THR A 39 10.21 -1.50 8.37
C THR A 39 9.96 -3.00 8.23
N VAL A 40 10.74 -3.80 8.94
CA VAL A 40 10.62 -5.26 8.97
C VAL A 40 10.45 -5.68 10.42
N VAL A 41 9.53 -6.60 10.66
CA VAL A 41 9.29 -7.22 11.97
C VAL A 41 9.40 -8.72 11.77
N ASP A 42 10.22 -9.38 12.61
CA ASP A 42 10.33 -10.83 12.58
C ASP A 42 9.04 -11.45 13.11
N THR A 43 8.41 -12.27 12.28
CA THR A 43 7.18 -12.99 12.63
C THR A 43 7.20 -14.37 12.01
N GLY A 44 6.28 -15.25 12.42
CA GLY A 44 6.07 -16.53 11.75
C GLY A 44 5.42 -16.42 10.36
N ALA A 45 5.12 -15.21 9.89
CA ALA A 45 4.44 -14.94 8.64
C ALA A 45 5.35 -14.21 7.64
N HIS A 46 5.16 -14.56 6.37
CA HIS A 46 5.85 -13.96 5.23
C HIS A 46 4.89 -13.04 4.49
N LEU A 47 4.82 -11.77 4.91
CA LEU A 47 3.78 -10.83 4.50
C LEU A 47 4.36 -9.45 4.17
N ILE A 48 3.91 -8.86 3.06
CA ILE A 48 4.04 -7.43 2.79
C ILE A 48 2.70 -6.76 3.06
N CYS A 49 2.70 -5.76 3.95
CA CYS A 49 1.55 -4.89 4.19
C CYS A 49 1.75 -3.56 3.47
N TYR A 50 0.74 -3.13 2.70
CA TYR A 50 0.77 -1.90 1.94
C TYR A 50 -0.53 -1.10 2.07
N PRO A 51 -0.70 -0.32 3.16
CA PRO A 51 -1.86 0.52 3.35
C PRO A 51 -1.81 1.75 2.44
N ARG A 52 -2.79 1.92 1.54
CA ARG A 52 -2.86 3.10 0.66
C ARG A 52 -4.31 3.45 0.26
N PRO A 53 -4.65 4.76 0.22
CA PRO A 53 -5.90 5.23 -0.37
C PRO A 53 -5.68 5.61 -1.85
N PHE A 54 -5.77 4.66 -2.78
CA PHE A 54 -5.73 5.02 -4.22
C PHE A 54 -6.99 5.80 -4.60
N ASN A 55 -6.89 6.73 -5.56
CA ASN A 55 -8.08 7.36 -6.16
C ASN A 55 -8.70 6.40 -7.18
N MET A 56 -9.86 6.74 -7.73
CA MET A 56 -10.55 5.89 -8.72
C MET A 56 -9.66 5.53 -9.93
N SER A 57 -9.04 6.52 -10.56
CA SER A 57 -8.25 6.35 -11.79
C SER A 57 -7.02 5.47 -11.59
N THR A 58 -6.23 5.75 -10.53
CA THR A 58 -5.03 4.95 -10.21
C THR A 58 -5.39 3.60 -9.58
N GLY A 59 -6.49 3.54 -8.84
CA GLY A 59 -7.06 2.33 -8.27
C GLY A 59 -7.36 1.29 -9.34
N GLU A 60 -8.16 1.67 -10.32
CA GLU A 60 -8.53 0.80 -11.44
C GLU A 60 -7.30 0.30 -12.22
N ALA A 61 -6.34 1.18 -12.50
CA ALA A 61 -5.19 0.83 -13.33
C ALA A 61 -4.10 0.03 -12.59
N LEU A 62 -3.85 0.33 -11.31
CA LEU A 62 -2.62 -0.08 -10.63
C LEU A 62 -2.84 -0.93 -9.38
N TRP A 63 -4.03 -0.94 -8.78
CA TRP A 63 -4.25 -1.58 -7.48
C TRP A 63 -3.88 -3.06 -7.49
N GLU A 64 -4.44 -3.82 -8.43
CA GLU A 64 -4.18 -5.24 -8.56
C GLU A 64 -2.78 -5.50 -9.15
N LEU A 65 -2.37 -4.69 -10.13
CA LEU A 65 -1.07 -4.84 -10.79
C LEU A 65 0.09 -4.71 -9.80
N VAL A 66 0.05 -3.71 -8.91
CA VAL A 66 1.10 -3.51 -7.91
C VAL A 66 1.16 -4.69 -6.94
N GLN A 67 0.02 -5.23 -6.52
CA GLN A 67 -0.03 -6.39 -5.62
C GLN A 67 0.61 -7.62 -6.24
N ARG A 68 0.24 -7.93 -7.50
CA ARG A 68 0.83 -9.05 -8.26
C ARG A 68 2.32 -8.83 -8.51
N ALA A 69 2.71 -7.64 -8.94
CA ALA A 69 4.12 -7.30 -9.16
C ALA A 69 4.95 -7.43 -7.88
N ARG A 70 4.41 -7.11 -6.70
CA ARG A 70 5.11 -7.31 -5.42
C ARG A 70 5.24 -8.77 -5.03
N GLN A 71 4.28 -9.62 -5.40
CA GLN A 71 4.43 -11.08 -5.22
C GLN A 71 5.52 -11.65 -6.11
N GLU A 72 5.57 -11.21 -7.37
CA GLU A 72 6.57 -11.68 -8.34
C GLU A 72 7.96 -11.14 -8.04
N ALA A 73 8.09 -9.85 -7.74
CA ALA A 73 9.37 -9.22 -7.39
C ALA A 73 9.94 -9.73 -6.06
N ALA A 74 9.08 -10.25 -5.18
CA ALA A 74 9.56 -10.81 -3.95
C ALA A 74 10.30 -12.13 -4.14
N ASP A 75 10.04 -12.91 -5.22
CA ASP A 75 10.45 -14.33 -5.42
C ASP A 75 10.23 -15.27 -4.21
N ASN A 76 9.72 -14.75 -3.10
CA ASN A 76 9.75 -15.32 -1.76
C ASN A 76 8.42 -15.94 -1.36
N GLN A 77 7.51 -16.14 -2.33
CA GLN A 77 6.19 -16.72 -2.08
C GLN A 77 5.49 -16.03 -0.90
N LEU A 78 5.49 -14.69 -0.90
CA LEU A 78 4.93 -13.89 0.19
C LEU A 78 3.43 -13.66 -0.02
N PHE A 79 2.71 -13.48 1.08
CA PHE A 79 1.40 -12.85 1.07
C PHE A 79 1.55 -11.33 0.87
N VAL A 80 0.56 -10.71 0.23
CA VAL A 80 0.47 -9.24 0.12
C VAL A 80 -0.89 -8.78 0.60
N ALA A 81 -0.92 -7.94 1.63
CA ALA A 81 -2.11 -7.31 2.15
C ALA A 81 -2.12 -5.82 1.79
N THR A 82 -3.23 -5.35 1.22
CA THR A 82 -3.49 -3.94 0.96
C THR A 82 -4.70 -3.48 1.75
N CYS A 83 -4.55 -2.36 2.46
CA CYS A 83 -5.62 -1.78 3.26
C CYS A 83 -5.92 -0.38 2.74
N SER A 84 -7.14 -0.19 2.23
CA SER A 84 -7.64 1.13 1.82
C SER A 84 -8.77 1.57 2.76
N PRO A 85 -8.91 2.88 3.01
CA PRO A 85 -10.14 3.40 3.60
C PRO A 85 -11.36 3.06 2.74
N ALA A 86 -12.54 3.12 3.35
CA ALA A 86 -13.81 3.03 2.64
C ALA A 86 -13.96 4.22 1.68
N ARG A 87 -14.73 4.01 0.62
CA ARG A 87 -15.04 5.07 -0.34
C ARG A 87 -15.97 6.10 0.31
N ASP A 88 -15.57 7.36 0.24
CA ASP A 88 -16.44 8.51 0.53
C ASP A 88 -16.92 9.10 -0.80
N SER A 89 -18.24 9.13 -1.00
CA SER A 89 -18.88 9.68 -2.20
C SER A 89 -19.08 11.20 -2.13
N SER A 90 -18.81 11.82 -0.98
CA SER A 90 -19.01 13.26 -0.76
C SER A 90 -17.73 14.09 -0.86
N GLY A 91 -16.56 13.45 -0.74
CA GLY A 91 -15.25 14.09 -0.80
C GLY A 91 -14.74 14.38 -2.22
N SER A 92 -13.84 15.37 -2.33
CA SER A 92 -13.15 15.70 -3.59
C SER A 92 -12.13 14.64 -4.03
N TYR A 93 -11.71 13.76 -3.11
CA TYR A 93 -10.84 12.62 -3.38
C TYR A 93 -11.64 11.33 -3.22
N MET A 94 -12.18 10.82 -4.32
CA MET A 94 -12.89 9.54 -4.31
C MET A 94 -11.93 8.36 -4.22
N ILE A 95 -12.00 7.65 -3.10
CA ILE A 95 -11.12 6.52 -2.79
C ILE A 95 -11.59 5.26 -3.54
N TRP A 96 -10.63 4.56 -4.15
CA TRP A 96 -10.83 3.28 -4.82
C TRP A 96 -11.40 2.24 -3.85
N GLY A 97 -10.76 2.02 -2.71
CA GLY A 97 -11.15 0.99 -1.75
C GLY A 97 -10.49 -0.35 -2.09
N HIS A 98 -11.31 -1.40 -2.16
CA HIS A 98 -10.89 -2.76 -2.53
C HIS A 98 -9.71 -3.31 -1.70
N SER A 99 -9.72 -3.11 -0.38
CA SER A 99 -8.77 -3.79 0.51
C SER A 99 -8.70 -5.28 0.18
N THR A 100 -7.51 -5.80 -0.09
CA THR A 100 -7.31 -7.14 -0.65
C THR A 100 -6.16 -7.84 0.04
N LEU A 101 -6.32 -9.13 0.33
CA LEU A 101 -5.25 -10.04 0.71
C LEU A 101 -5.04 -11.03 -0.44
N VAL A 102 -3.84 -11.09 -0.98
CA VAL A 102 -3.49 -11.99 -2.07
C VAL A 102 -2.36 -12.92 -1.63
N GLY A 103 -2.53 -14.21 -1.89
CA GLY A 103 -1.58 -15.24 -1.53
C GLY A 103 -0.45 -15.42 -2.54
N PRO A 104 0.52 -16.30 -2.24
CA PRO A 104 1.67 -16.56 -3.11
C PRO A 104 1.27 -17.18 -4.44
N VAL A 105 1.90 -16.74 -5.52
CA VAL A 105 1.79 -17.42 -6.83
C VAL A 105 2.76 -18.61 -6.83
N ARG A 106 2.22 -19.82 -7.02
CA ARG A 106 3.03 -21.03 -7.23
C ARG A 106 3.47 -21.06 -8.70
N ARG A 107 4.76 -20.87 -8.98
CA ARG A 107 5.33 -21.25 -10.28
C ARG A 107 5.57 -22.76 -10.26
N LEU A 108 5.05 -23.46 -11.26
CA LEU A 108 5.30 -24.90 -11.51
C LEU A 108 6.68 -25.10 -12.13
#